data_AF-A0ABD5VPN2-F1
#
_entry.id   AF-A0ABD5VPN2-F1
#
_cell.length_a   1.000
_cell.length_b   1.000
_cell.length_c   1.000
_cell.angle_alpha   90.00
_cell.angle_beta   90.00
_cell.angle_gamma   90.00
#
_symmetry.space_group_name_H-M   'P 1'
#
loop_
_entity.id
_entity.type
_entity.pdbx_description
1 polymer ?
#
loop_
_entity_poly.entity_id
_entity_poly.type
_entity_poly.pdbx_seq_one_letter_code
_entity_poly.pdbx_strand_id
1 'polypeptide(L)'
;MFFSFPIGSTSDGRLSVEMLGETNDVLREALADVPPELDVTIERIGPYPEAGRDISGLLTDRQREVLDVALSLGYYDVPRQATHRDIAERLDCSVATVGEHLQKIESRVFKHVRP
;
A
#
# COMPACT_ATOMS: atom_id res chain seq x y z
N MET A 1 21.62 7.64 -5.75
CA MET A 1 20.19 7.62 -6.10
C MET A 1 19.78 6.19 -6.37
N PHE A 2 18.94 5.60 -5.51
CA PHE A 2 18.33 4.30 -5.78
C PHE A 2 16.89 4.54 -6.24
N PHE A 3 16.55 4.09 -7.44
CA PHE A 3 15.18 4.07 -7.92
C PHE A 3 14.55 2.74 -7.49
N SER A 4 13.63 2.79 -6.54
CA SER A 4 12.74 1.66 -6.28
C SER A 4 11.60 1.76 -7.27
N PHE A 5 11.64 0.91 -8.30
CA PHE A 5 10.51 0.75 -9.20
C PHE A 5 9.55 -0.27 -8.60
N PRO A 6 8.28 0.10 -8.38
CA PRO A 6 7.18 -0.70 -8.86
C PRO A 6 6.76 -0.10 -10.20
N ILE A 7 7.01 -0.79 -11.32
CA ILE A 7 6.31 -0.46 -12.57
C ILE A 7 4.87 -0.94 -12.39
N GLY A 8 4.04 -0.11 -11.79
CA GLY A 8 2.59 -0.17 -11.95
C GLY A 8 2.23 0.74 -13.12
N SER A 9 1.99 0.18 -14.30
CA SER A 9 1.36 0.94 -15.38
C SER A 9 -0.11 1.07 -15.03
N THR A 10 -0.53 2.24 -14.57
CA THR A 10 -1.95 2.59 -14.51
C THR A 10 -2.45 2.73 -15.96
N SER A 11 -3.66 2.23 -16.29
CA SER A 11 -4.21 2.18 -17.65
C SER A 11 -4.41 3.57 -18.32
N ASP A 12 -4.22 4.61 -17.54
CA ASP A 12 -4.36 6.04 -17.79
C ASP A 12 -3.01 6.74 -18.10
N GLY A 13 -1.92 5.99 -18.22
CA GLY A 13 -0.62 6.53 -18.67
C GLY A 13 0.15 7.32 -17.61
N ARG A 14 -0.26 7.23 -16.33
CA ARG A 14 0.48 7.82 -15.20
C ARG A 14 1.62 6.88 -14.77
N LEU A 15 2.82 7.42 -14.65
CA LEU A 15 3.96 6.75 -14.03
C LEU A 15 4.16 7.30 -12.61
N SER A 16 4.23 6.42 -11.61
CA SER A 16 4.64 6.81 -10.26
C SER A 16 6.10 6.41 -10.03
N VAL A 17 6.90 7.32 -9.45
CA VAL A 17 8.32 7.11 -9.17
C VAL A 17 8.57 7.44 -7.70
N GLU A 18 9.16 6.51 -6.97
CA GLU A 18 9.66 6.75 -5.61
C GLU A 18 11.17 7.03 -5.66
N MET A 19 11.58 8.12 -4.99
CA MET A 19 12.96 8.58 -4.98
C MET A 19 13.49 8.68 -3.55
N LEU A 20 14.67 8.11 -3.34
CA LEU A 20 15.39 8.17 -2.07
C LEU A 20 16.64 9.04 -2.21
N GLY A 21 16.70 10.10 -1.41
CA GLY A 21 17.82 11.02 -1.32
C GLY A 21 18.10 11.42 0.12
N GLU A 22 19.34 11.82 0.39
CA GLU A 22 19.75 12.31 1.72
C GLU A 22 19.13 13.67 2.03
N THR A 23 18.92 14.49 0.99
CA THR A 23 18.30 15.81 1.08
C THR A 23 17.30 16.03 -0.05
N ASN A 24 16.45 17.04 0.12
CA ASN A 24 15.49 17.46 -0.91
C ASN A 24 16.17 18.04 -2.16
N ASP A 25 17.47 18.35 -2.12
CA ASP A 25 18.18 18.89 -3.29
C ASP A 25 18.29 17.86 -4.41
N VAL A 26 18.42 16.57 -4.06
CA VAL A 26 18.40 15.45 -5.01
C VAL A 26 17.09 15.42 -5.80
N LEU A 27 15.95 15.71 -5.14
CA LEU A 27 14.66 15.80 -5.82
C LEU A 27 14.62 16.99 -6.78
N ARG A 28 15.18 18.14 -6.37
CA ARG A 28 15.21 19.35 -7.23
C ARG A 28 16.05 19.13 -8.49
N GLU A 29 17.21 18.50 -8.34
CA GLU A 29 18.08 18.16 -9.46
C GLU A 29 17.36 17.21 -10.43
N ALA A 30 16.75 16.15 -9.92
CA ALA A 30 16.04 15.21 -10.76
C ALA A 30 14.81 15.80 -11.47
N LEU A 31 14.09 16.74 -10.84
CA LEU A 31 12.98 17.46 -11.47
C LEU A 31 13.46 18.40 -12.59
N ALA A 32 14.69 18.92 -12.50
CA ALA A 32 15.26 19.79 -13.54
C ALA A 32 15.59 19.03 -14.84
N ASP A 33 15.85 17.72 -14.73
CA ASP A 33 16.18 16.85 -15.86
C ASP A 33 14.93 16.25 -16.53
N VAL A 34 13.73 16.50 -15.99
CA VAL A 34 12.49 15.97 -16.58
C VAL A 34 12.16 16.74 -17.87
N PRO A 35 11.94 16.01 -19.00
CA PRO A 35 11.51 16.62 -20.25
C PRO A 35 10.21 17.44 -20.08
N PRO A 36 10.09 18.62 -20.71
CA PRO A 36 8.93 19.50 -20.53
C PRO A 36 7.62 18.90 -21.06
N GLU A 37 7.68 17.82 -21.83
CA GLU A 37 6.50 17.09 -22.33
C GLU A 37 5.82 16.24 -21.24
N LEU A 38 6.48 16.02 -20.10
CA LEU A 38 5.95 15.25 -18.98
C LEU A 38 5.42 16.19 -17.89
N ASP A 39 4.15 16.01 -17.52
CA ASP A 39 3.57 16.68 -16.35
C ASP A 39 3.94 15.91 -15.08
N VAL A 40 4.56 16.60 -14.13
CA VAL A 40 5.01 16.01 -12.87
C VAL A 40 4.26 16.64 -11.71
N THR A 41 3.57 15.80 -10.97
CA THR A 41 2.98 16.17 -9.68
C THR A 41 3.71 15.46 -8.56
N ILE A 42 4.16 16.22 -7.56
CA ILE A 42 4.71 15.66 -6.34
C ILE A 42 3.54 15.22 -5.46
N GLU A 43 3.33 13.90 -5.33
CA GLU A 43 2.24 13.36 -4.51
C GLU A 43 2.59 13.41 -3.00
N ARG A 44 3.86 13.17 -2.63
CA ARG A 44 4.33 13.20 -1.24
C ARG A 44 5.83 13.44 -1.13
N ILE A 45 6.25 14.25 -0.16
CA ILE A 45 7.64 14.37 0.31
C ILE A 45 7.66 14.07 1.81
N GLY A 46 8.61 13.27 2.26
CA GLY A 46 8.78 12.97 3.67
C GLY A 46 10.03 12.15 3.94
N PRO A 47 10.36 11.93 5.22
CA PRO A 47 11.42 11.00 5.57
C PRO A 47 11.10 9.64 4.97
N TYR A 48 12.09 9.01 4.33
CA TYR A 48 11.94 7.61 3.96
C TYR A 48 11.67 6.84 5.25
N PRO A 49 10.58 6.07 5.34
CA PRO A 49 10.34 5.25 6.50
C PRO A 49 11.57 4.36 6.68
N GLU A 50 12.22 4.39 7.85
CA GLU A 50 13.31 3.46 8.13
C GLU A 50 12.87 2.05 7.71
N ALA A 51 13.78 1.27 7.11
CA ALA A 51 13.50 -0.04 6.50
C ALA A 51 12.80 -1.07 7.42
N GLY A 52 12.46 -0.71 8.66
CA GLY A 52 11.53 -1.41 9.54
C GLY A 52 10.05 -1.05 9.39
N ARG A 53 9.65 -0.09 8.53
CA ARG A 53 8.24 0.27 8.26
C ARG A 53 7.67 -0.25 6.95
N ASP A 54 8.32 -1.24 6.37
CA ASP A 54 7.76 -1.93 5.23
C ASP A 54 6.58 -2.83 5.67
N ILE A 55 5.36 -2.28 5.56
CA ILE A 55 4.12 -3.03 5.85
C ILE A 55 3.99 -4.23 4.90
N SER A 56 4.67 -4.20 3.74
CA SER A 56 4.61 -5.30 2.77
C SER A 56 5.11 -6.61 3.38
N GLY A 57 6.09 -6.57 4.28
CA GLY A 57 6.60 -7.74 5.02
C GLY A 57 5.85 -8.09 6.31
N LEU A 58 4.86 -7.27 6.72
CA LEU A 58 4.17 -7.42 8.01
C LEU A 58 3.19 -8.60 8.03
N LEU A 59 2.60 -8.91 6.87
CA LEU A 59 1.53 -9.90 6.71
C LEU A 59 2.05 -11.18 6.04
N THR A 60 1.52 -12.33 6.46
CA THR A 60 1.71 -13.56 5.69
C THR A 60 0.93 -13.49 4.38
N ASP A 61 1.28 -14.31 3.38
CA ASP A 61 0.60 -14.31 2.09
C ASP A 61 -0.91 -14.52 2.22
N ARG A 62 -1.34 -15.44 3.09
CA ARG A 62 -2.77 -15.67 3.37
C ARG A 62 -3.44 -14.46 4.04
N GLN A 63 -2.74 -13.74 4.90
CA GLN A 63 -3.26 -12.53 5.52
C GLN A 63 -3.39 -11.39 4.50
N ARG A 64 -2.41 -11.26 3.60
CA ARG A 64 -2.45 -10.28 2.50
C ARG A 64 -3.65 -10.56 1.59
N GLU A 65 -3.83 -11.82 1.18
CA GLU A 65 -4.97 -12.24 0.36
C GLU A 65 -6.32 -11.92 1.02
N VAL A 66 -6.47 -12.20 2.32
CA VAL A 66 -7.71 -11.86 3.06
C VAL A 66 -7.93 -10.35 3.11
N LEU A 67 -6.89 -9.57 3.35
CA LEU A 67 -6.96 -8.10 3.37
C LEU A 67 -7.34 -7.54 2.00
N ASP A 68 -6.72 -8.01 0.93
CA ASP A 68 -6.96 -7.56 -0.44
C ASP A 68 -8.42 -7.82 -0.85
N VAL A 69 -8.95 -9.00 -0.53
CA VAL A 69 -10.36 -9.31 -0.77
C VAL A 69 -11.28 -8.41 0.07
N ALA A 70 -10.97 -8.22 1.36
CA ALA A 70 -11.77 -7.36 2.23
C ALA A 70 -11.82 -5.90 1.71
N LEU A 71 -10.68 -5.36 1.27
CA LEU A 71 -10.60 -4.03 0.67
C LEU A 71 -11.37 -3.96 -0.65
N SER A 72 -11.21 -4.96 -1.53
CA SER A 72 -11.88 -5.00 -2.83
C SER A 72 -13.42 -5.05 -2.72
N LEU A 73 -13.94 -5.66 -1.65
CA LEU A 73 -15.37 -5.76 -1.38
C LEU A 73 -15.91 -4.54 -0.60
N GLY A 74 -15.05 -3.60 -0.21
CA GLY A 74 -15.45 -2.43 0.59
C GLY A 74 -15.78 -2.76 2.05
N TYR A 75 -15.15 -3.79 2.62
CA TYR A 75 -15.32 -4.17 4.03
C TYR A 75 -14.87 -3.06 5.00
N TYR A 76 -13.90 -2.26 4.59
CA TYR A 76 -13.36 -1.14 5.38
C TYR A 76 -13.86 0.24 4.91
N ASP A 77 -14.79 0.29 3.97
CA ASP A 77 -15.38 1.54 3.47
C ASP A 77 -16.31 2.17 4.51
N VAL A 78 -16.60 3.47 4.31
CA VAL A 78 -17.57 4.22 5.12
C VAL A 78 -18.61 4.83 4.18
N PRO A 79 -19.86 4.30 4.14
CA PRO A 79 -20.37 3.16 4.89
C PRO A 79 -19.79 1.82 4.41
N ARG A 80 -19.72 0.84 5.31
CA ARG A 80 -19.25 -0.53 5.00
C ARG A 80 -20.13 -1.17 3.93
N GLN A 81 -19.51 -1.73 2.89
CA GLN A 81 -20.20 -2.37 1.76
C GLN A 81 -20.17 -3.91 1.81
N ALA A 82 -19.29 -4.51 2.61
CA ALA A 82 -19.18 -5.97 2.72
C ALA A 82 -19.10 -6.45 4.17
N THR A 83 -19.40 -7.73 4.35
CA THR A 83 -19.37 -8.46 5.62
C THR A 83 -18.29 -9.54 5.62
N HIS A 84 -18.00 -10.12 6.79
CA HIS A 84 -17.14 -11.30 6.88
C HIS A 84 -17.67 -12.49 6.06
N ARG A 85 -18.99 -12.57 5.85
CA ARG A 85 -19.59 -13.65 5.05
C ARG A 85 -19.25 -13.50 3.58
N ASP A 86 -19.34 -12.29 3.04
CA ASP A 86 -19.02 -12.02 1.64
C ASP A 86 -17.55 -12.34 1.33
N ILE A 87 -16.65 -12.00 2.27
CA ILE A 87 -15.22 -12.35 2.18
C ILE A 87 -15.02 -13.88 2.26
N ALA A 88 -15.72 -14.54 3.18
CA ALA A 88 -15.61 -15.98 3.39
C ALA A 88 -16.08 -16.77 2.15
N GLU A 89 -17.18 -16.35 1.54
CA GLU A 89 -17.69 -16.89 0.27
C GLU A 89 -16.69 -16.68 -0.87
N ARG A 90 -16.05 -15.50 -0.94
CA ARG A 90 -15.06 -15.20 -1.98
C ARG A 90 -13.77 -16.02 -1.87
N LEU A 91 -13.38 -16.38 -0.64
CA LEU A 91 -12.14 -17.09 -0.31
C LEU A 91 -12.33 -18.59 -0.04
N ASP A 92 -13.55 -19.11 -0.22
CA ASP A 92 -13.95 -20.48 0.08
C ASP A 92 -13.46 -20.96 1.47
N CYS A 93 -13.77 -20.17 2.50
CA CYS A 93 -13.40 -20.50 3.88
C CYS A 93 -14.51 -20.13 4.88
N SER A 94 -14.27 -20.39 6.16
CA SER A 94 -15.28 -20.10 7.19
C SER A 94 -15.28 -18.62 7.58
N VAL A 95 -16.45 -18.09 7.98
CA VAL A 95 -16.59 -16.73 8.52
C VAL A 95 -15.68 -16.52 9.75
N ALA A 96 -15.50 -17.55 10.57
CA ALA A 96 -14.62 -17.50 11.74
C ALA A 96 -13.15 -17.34 11.30
N THR A 97 -12.73 -18.06 10.26
CA THR A 97 -11.37 -17.96 9.69
C THR A 97 -11.09 -16.56 9.17
N VAL A 98 -12.04 -15.93 8.47
CA VAL A 98 -11.90 -14.53 8.02
C VAL A 98 -11.73 -13.58 9.20
N GLY A 99 -12.59 -13.68 10.21
CA GLY A 99 -12.51 -12.83 11.41
C GLY A 99 -11.17 -12.97 12.13
N GLU A 100 -10.66 -14.20 12.27
CA GLU A 100 -9.35 -14.46 12.88
C GLU A 100 -8.20 -13.83 12.07
N HIS A 101 -8.23 -13.95 10.74
CA HIS A 101 -7.23 -13.33 9.89
C HIS A 101 -7.27 -11.80 10.01
N LEU A 102 -8.45 -11.18 9.90
CA LEU A 102 -8.59 -9.73 10.00
C LEU A 102 -8.16 -9.20 11.37
N GLN A 103 -8.54 -9.87 12.47
CA GLN A 103 -8.08 -9.48 13.80
C GLN A 103 -6.55 -9.56 13.95
N LYS A 104 -5.92 -10.60 13.39
CA LYS A 104 -4.46 -10.74 13.39
C LYS A 104 -3.79 -9.65 12.54
N ILE A 105 -4.36 -9.32 11.39
CA ILE A 105 -3.88 -8.25 10.50
C ILE A 105 -3.94 -6.91 11.25
N GLU A 106 -5.10 -6.55 11.79
CA GLU A 106 -5.32 -5.31 12.55
C GLU A 106 -4.37 -5.21 13.74
N SER A 107 -4.19 -6.29 14.51
CA SER A 107 -3.25 -6.30 15.63
C SER A 107 -1.80 -6.02 15.21
N ARG A 108 -1.34 -6.63 14.10
CA ARG A 108 0.01 -6.38 13.56
C ARG A 108 0.14 -4.94 13.10
N VAL A 109 -0.84 -4.43 12.35
CA VAL A 109 -0.84 -3.05 11.84
C VAL A 109 -0.85 -2.05 12.99
N PHE A 110 -1.68 -2.24 14.02
CA PHE A 110 -1.76 -1.30 15.14
C PHE A 110 -0.47 -1.26 15.96
N LYS A 111 0.16 -2.42 16.24
CA LYS A 111 1.48 -2.46 16.88
C LYS A 111 2.57 -1.79 16.05
N HIS A 112 2.42 -1.84 14.72
CA HIS A 112 3.36 -1.23 13.80
C HIS A 112 3.18 0.31 13.72
N VAL A 113 1.94 0.79 13.74
CA VAL A 113 1.60 2.23 13.66
C VAL A 113 1.77 2.93 15.02
N ARG A 114 1.57 2.20 16.13
CA ARG A 114 1.71 2.67 17.51
C ARG A 114 2.76 1.80 18.24
N PRO A 115 4.06 2.05 18.03
CA PRO A 115 5.12 1.34 18.76
C PRO A 115 5.09 1.66 20.26
#